data_AF-G9YDL3-F1
#
_entry.id   AF-G9YDL3-F1
#
_cell.length_a   1.000
_cell.length_b   1.000
_cell.length_c   1.000
_cell.angle_alpha   90.00
_cell.angle_beta   90.00
_cell.angle_gamma   90.00
#
_symmetry.space_group_name_H-M   'P 1'
#
loop_
_entity.id
_entity.type
_entity.pdbx_description
1 polymer ?
#
loop_
_entity_poly.entity_id
_entity_poly.type
_entity_poly.pdbx_seq_one_letter_code
_entity_poly.pdbx_strand_id
1 'polypeptide(L)' 'MALSIFTNASSMASTNALNKSNSLLSTSMERLGTGKRINSAADDAAGMQIASRLQGQTNGMTVAKRNIADATSML' A
#
# COMPACT_ATOMS: atom_id res chain seq x y z
N MET A 1 -6.12 41.99 -14.21
CA MET A 1 -5.13 42.23 -13.14
C MET A 1 -5.81 41.93 -11.80
N ALA A 2 -5.49 40.82 -11.16
CA ALA A 2 -6.07 40.46 -9.87
C ALA A 2 -4.97 40.48 -8.81
N LEU A 3 -4.59 41.68 -8.38
CA LEU A 3 -3.76 41.86 -7.19
C LEU A 3 -4.70 41.78 -5.98
N SER A 4 -4.94 40.56 -5.52
CA SER A 4 -5.67 40.32 -4.28
C SER A 4 -4.69 40.56 -3.11
N ILE A 5 -4.93 41.62 -2.34
CA ILE A 5 -4.07 42.06 -1.22
C ILE A 5 -4.13 41.08 -0.03
N PHE A 6 -5.20 40.30 0.07
CA PHE A 6 -5.46 39.36 1.17
C PHE A 6 -5.18 37.89 0.82
N THR A 7 -5.09 37.54 -0.47
CA THR A 7 -4.88 36.16 -0.92
C THR A 7 -3.79 36.10 -1.99
N ASN A 8 -2.66 35.47 -1.64
CA ASN A 8 -1.53 35.30 -2.54
C ASN A 8 -1.67 33.97 -3.30
N ALA A 9 -2.18 34.04 -4.54
CA ALA A 9 -2.40 32.85 -5.37
C ALA A 9 -1.11 32.05 -5.64
N SER A 10 0.04 32.70 -5.80
CA SER A 10 1.35 32.04 -5.96
C SER A 10 1.79 31.30 -4.70
N SER A 11 1.57 31.87 -3.51
CA SER A 11 1.85 31.24 -2.22
C SER A 11 0.90 30.07 -1.95
N MET A 12 -0.38 30.20 -2.29
CA MET A 12 -1.34 29.10 -2.22
C MET A 12 -0.99 27.96 -3.17
N ALA A 13 -0.59 28.27 -4.41
CA ALA A 13 -0.13 27.25 -5.37
C ALA A 13 1.12 26.53 -4.85
N SER A 14 2.06 27.27 -4.26
CA SER A 14 3.28 26.72 -3.65
C SER A 14 2.94 25.83 -2.45
N THR A 15 2.06 26.28 -1.56
CA THR A 15 1.58 25.50 -0.41
C THR A 15 0.86 24.22 -0.85
N ASN A 16 0.02 24.29 -1.90
CA ASN A 16 -0.64 23.11 -2.45
C ASN A 16 0.37 22.11 -3.06
N ALA A 17 1.39 22.60 -3.77
CA ALA A 17 2.46 21.74 -4.29
C ALA A 17 3.29 21.10 -3.17
N LEU A 18 3.57 21.84 -2.09
CA LEU A 18 4.24 21.32 -0.90
C LEU A 18 3.40 20.26 -0.18
N ASN A 19 2.09 20.48 -0.03
CA ASN A 19 1.19 19.49 0.56
C ASN A 19 1.14 18.20 -0.27
N LYS A 20 1.09 18.33 -1.61
CA LYS A 20 1.13 17.17 -2.52
C LYS A 20 2.47 16.44 -2.46
N SER A 21 3.58 17.17 -2.31
CA SER A 21 4.91 16.56 -2.17
C SER A 21 5.05 15.83 -0.84
N ASN A 22 4.52 16.40 0.25
CA ASN A 22 4.49 15.75 1.56
C ASN A 22 3.63 14.48 1.56
N SER A 23 2.46 14.49 0.91
CA SER A 23 1.62 13.29 0.83
C SER A 23 2.31 12.16 0.04
N LEU A 24 2.95 12.49 -1.09
CA LEU A 24 3.71 11.53 -1.87
C LEU A 24 4.92 10.98 -1.10
N LEU A 25 5.62 11.82 -0.34
CA LEU A 25 6.71 11.41 0.53
C LEU A 25 6.21 10.46 1.62
N SER A 26 5.08 10.78 2.27
CA SER A 26 4.47 9.93 3.29
C SER A 26 4.16 8.53 2.76
N THR A 27 3.51 8.43 1.59
CA THR A 27 3.25 7.13 0.94
C THR A 27 4.53 6.39 0.57
N SER A 28 5.56 7.12 0.13
CA SER A 28 6.87 6.52 -0.19
C SER A 28 7.55 5.95 1.05
N MET A 29 7.48 6.67 2.17
CA MET A 29 8.00 6.20 3.47
C MET A 29 7.21 4.99 3.99
N GLU A 30 5.89 4.98 3.82
CA GLU A 30 5.05 3.83 4.19
C GLU A 30 5.41 2.58 3.39
N ARG A 31 5.59 2.72 2.07
CA ARG A 31 6.04 1.62 1.19
C ARG A 31 7.45 1.15 1.53
N LEU A 32 8.35 2.08 1.89
CA LEU A 32 9.70 1.73 2.30
C LEU A 32 9.70 0.94 3.61
N GLY A 33 8.95 1.39 4.62
CA GLY A 33 8.90 0.74 5.93
C GLY A 33 8.22 -0.62 5.93
N THR A 34 7.18 -0.78 5.10
CA THR A 34 6.44 -2.06 4.96
C THR A 34 7.08 -3.01 3.95
N GLY A 35 7.89 -2.48 3.03
CA GLY A 35 8.40 -3.20 1.86
C GLY A 35 7.31 -3.61 0.86
N LYS A 36 6.06 -3.18 1.06
CA LYS A 36 4.91 -3.56 0.23
C LYS A 36 4.54 -2.38 -0.65
N ARG A 37 4.29 -2.68 -1.93
CA ARG A 37 3.79 -1.69 -2.89
C ARG A 37 2.36 -1.26 -2.57
N ILE A 38 1.55 -2.18 -2.05
CA ILE A 38 0.15 -1.97 -1.70
C ILE A 38 0.02 -2.22 -0.20
N ASN A 39 -0.25 -1.16 0.56
CA ASN A 39 -0.34 -1.21 2.02
C ASN A 39 -1.78 -1.25 2.51
N SER A 40 -2.67 -0.58 1.77
CA SER A 40 -4.09 -0.52 2.09
C SER A 40 -4.97 -0.86 0.89
N ALA A 41 -6.22 -1.25 1.15
CA ALA A 41 -7.23 -1.42 0.11
C ALA A 41 -7.61 -0.09 -0.57
N ALA A 42 -7.25 1.05 0.03
CA ALA A 42 -7.42 2.37 -0.58
C ALA A 42 -6.36 2.64 -1.68
N ASP A 43 -5.16 2.03 -1.58
CA ASP A 43 -4.10 2.18 -2.59
C ASP A 43 -4.42 1.42 -3.88
N ASP A 44 -4.93 0.19 -3.74
CA ASP A 44 -5.35 -0.67 -4.86
C ASP A 44 -6.26 -1.80 -4.35
N ALA A 45 -7.58 -1.58 -4.42
CA ALA A 45 -8.56 -2.54 -3.92
C ALA A 45 -8.50 -3.89 -4.66
N ALA A 46 -8.27 -3.87 -5.98
CA ALA A 46 -8.19 -5.08 -6.80
C ALA A 46 -6.88 -5.85 -6.52
N GLY A 47 -5.76 -5.14 -6.45
CA GLY A 47 -4.46 -5.70 -6.10
C GLY A 47 -4.44 -6.28 -4.69
N MET A 48 -5.05 -5.61 -3.71
CA MET A 48 -5.20 -6.15 -2.34
C MET A 48 -6.08 -7.40 -2.31
N GLN A 49 -7.17 -7.45 -3.08
CA GLN A 49 -8.04 -8.62 -3.13
C GLN A 49 -7.30 -9.84 -3.71
N ILE A 50 -6.55 -9.65 -4.80
CA ILE A 50 -5.74 -10.72 -5.41
C ILE A 50 -4.66 -11.17 -4.42
N ALA A 51 -3.94 -10.23 -3.80
CA ALA A 51 -2.92 -10.53 -2.80
C ALA A 51 -3.48 -11.33 -1.61
N SER A 52 -4.66 -10.94 -1.10
CA SER A 52 -5.34 -11.65 -0.01
C SER A 52 -5.74 -13.08 -0.42
N ARG A 53 -6.26 -13.27 -1.64
CA ARG A 53 -6.59 -14.59 -2.17
C ARG A 53 -5.34 -15.48 -2.32
N LEU A 54 -4.26 -14.93 -2.86
CA LEU A 54 -2.98 -15.64 -3.00
C LEU A 54 -2.37 -15.99 -1.64
N GLN A 55 -2.49 -15.09 -0.66
CA GLN A 55 -2.07 -15.35 0.72
C GLN A 55 -2.88 -16.51 1.32
N GLY A 56 -4.20 -16.54 1.11
CA GLY A 56 -5.05 -17.64 1.55
C GLY A 56 -4.68 -18.98 0.91
N GLN A 57 -4.38 -18.99 -0.39
CA GLN A 57 -3.91 -20.20 -1.10
C GLN A 57 -2.57 -20.69 -0.57
N THR A 58 -1.61 -19.78 -0.35
CA THR A 58 -0.29 -20.10 0.23
C THR A 58 -0.45 -20.64 1.66
N ASN A 59 -1.35 -20.02 2.42
CA ASN A 59 -2.03 -20.49 3.63
C ASN A 59 -2.30 -21.99 3.61
N GLY A 60 -3.29 -22.34 2.80
CA GLY A 60 -3.80 -23.70 2.66
C GLY A 60 -2.74 -24.68 2.15
N MET A 61 -1.90 -24.26 1.19
CA MET A 61 -0.84 -25.12 0.67
C MET A 61 0.23 -25.44 1.71
N THR A 62 0.54 -24.52 2.63
CA THR A 62 1.48 -24.77 3.73
C THR A 62 0.94 -25.85 4.67
N VAL A 63 -0.36 -25.80 4.99
CA VAL A 63 -1.02 -26.84 5.78
C VAL A 63 -1.07 -28.17 5.02
N ALA A 64 -1.43 -28.14 3.74
CA ALA A 64 -1.45 -29.35 2.90
C ALA A 64 -0.07 -30.03 2.86
N LYS A 65 1.01 -29.26 2.71
CA LYS A 65 2.38 -29.78 2.76
C LYS A 65 2.71 -30.42 4.11
N ARG A 66 2.31 -29.77 5.22
CA ARG A 66 2.47 -30.35 6.56
C ARG A 66 1.71 -31.67 6.69
N ASN A 67 0.45 -31.71 6.27
CA ASN A 67 -0.37 -32.92 6.31
C ASN A 67 0.24 -34.07 5.48
N ILE A 68 0.81 -33.76 4.30
CA ILE A 68 1.51 -34.75 3.48
C ILE A 68 2.76 -35.27 4.21
N ALA A 69 3.56 -34.38 4.82
CA ALA A 69 4.74 -34.77 5.57
C ALA A 69 4.40 -35.65 6.78
N ASP A 70 3.32 -35.33 7.48
CA ASP A 70 2.81 -36.13 8.59
C ASP A 70 2.34 -37.50 8.09
N ALA A 71 1.58 -37.55 6.99
CA ALA A 71 1.14 -38.81 6.38
C ALA A 71 2.30 -39.70 5.92
N THR A 72 3.35 -39.11 5.32
CA THR A 72 4.57 -39.86 4.96
C THR A 72 5.34 -40.37 6.15
N SER A 73 5.24 -39.71 7.31
CA SER A 73 5.92 -40.15 8.54
C SER A 73 5.16 -41.28 9.26
N MET A 74 3.89 -41.49 8.91
CA MET A 74 3.04 -42.57 9.43
C MET A 74 3.04 -43.83 8.55
N LEU A 75 3.66 -43.77 7.37
CA LEU A 75 3.93 -44.90 6.48
C LEU A 75 5.27 -45.54 6.86
#